data_AF-A0A1B7UV53-F1
#
_entry.id   AF-A0A1B7UV53-F1
#
_cell.length_a   1.000
_cell.length_b   1.000
_cell.length_c   1.000
_cell.angle_alpha   90.00
_cell.angle_beta   90.00
_cell.angle_gamma   90.00
#
_symmetry.space_group_name_H-M   'P 1'
#
loop_
_entity.id
_entity.type
_entity.pdbx_description
1 polymer ?
#
loop_
_entity_poly.entity_id
_entity_poly.type
_entity_poly.pdbx_seq_one_letter_code
_entity_poly.pdbx_strand_id
1 'polypeptide(L)'
;MSNFGNKQTNYFFRGFTASLITIGGLLASSLPTMAVTDSYENDYRVCAAQLLSVGITAKPASQSCAAALQPRELSSCVAKIHKLTQITPVDALSSCRQARIPQDLATCVVSISKSYQGSENSATLTSCGRSLLPVTFANCVVGLRREIDLSPTQALNTCIDASEGSSGFGAVSTKPLGSNSQQ
;
A
#
# COMPACT_ATOMS: atom_id res chain seq x y z
N MET A 1 -23.59 -31.13 34.77
CA MET A 1 -23.81 -32.48 35.34
C MET A 1 -23.69 -33.50 34.23
N SER A 2 -22.94 -34.57 34.50
CA SER A 2 -22.85 -35.88 33.82
C SER A 2 -21.40 -36.31 33.69
N ASN A 3 -20.99 -37.06 34.71
CA ASN A 3 -19.76 -37.81 34.88
C ASN A 3 -19.95 -39.19 34.21
N PHE A 4 -18.96 -39.71 33.48
CA PHE A 4 -18.84 -41.15 33.26
C PHE A 4 -17.37 -41.58 33.16
N GLY A 5 -16.82 -41.94 34.32
CA GLY A 5 -16.21 -43.26 34.54
C GLY A 5 -14.98 -43.66 33.71
N ASN A 6 -13.80 -43.26 34.20
CA ASN A 6 -12.54 -43.95 33.89
C ASN A 6 -12.45 -45.21 34.77
N LYS A 7 -12.49 -46.40 34.16
CA LYS A 7 -12.27 -47.67 34.86
C LYS A 7 -10.97 -48.29 34.34
N GLN A 8 -9.91 -48.10 35.13
CA GLN A 8 -8.64 -48.82 34.96
C GLN A 8 -8.88 -50.33 35.03
N THR A 9 -8.26 -51.08 34.12
CA THR A 9 -7.94 -52.47 34.40
C THR A 9 -6.54 -52.78 33.85
N ASN A 10 -5.57 -52.82 34.76
CA ASN A 10 -4.23 -53.31 34.50
C ASN A 10 -4.25 -54.85 34.57
N TYR A 11 -3.84 -55.52 33.50
CA TYR A 11 -3.55 -56.95 33.52
C TYR A 11 -2.08 -57.21 33.20
N PHE A 12 -1.45 -57.80 34.21
CA PHE A 12 -0.20 -58.54 34.32
C PHE A 12 0.58 -58.86 33.03
N PHE A 13 1.85 -58.47 33.08
CA PHE A 13 2.99 -59.04 32.38
C PHE A 13 3.02 -60.58 32.52
N ARG A 14 3.20 -61.31 31.40
CA ARG A 14 4.39 -62.15 31.09
C ARG A 14 4.09 -63.13 29.95
N GLY A 15 4.81 -63.01 28.83
CA GLY A 15 4.76 -63.97 27.73
C GLY A 15 5.81 -63.64 26.66
N PHE A 16 6.98 -64.27 26.77
CA PHE A 16 7.97 -64.37 25.68
C PHE A 16 7.33 -65.12 24.50
N THR A 17 7.49 -64.64 23.26
CA THR A 17 8.01 -65.42 22.11
C THR A 17 7.88 -64.67 20.79
N ALA A 18 8.95 -64.80 20.00
CA ALA A 18 9.03 -64.73 18.53
C ALA A 18 8.67 -63.40 17.83
N SER A 19 9.75 -62.68 17.46
CA SER A 19 9.74 -61.77 16.33
C SER A 19 9.35 -62.50 15.05
N LEU A 20 8.28 -62.05 14.40
CA LEU A 20 8.14 -62.09 12.95
C LEU A 20 7.72 -60.68 12.53
N ILE A 21 8.69 -59.88 12.14
CA ILE A 21 8.45 -58.62 11.45
C ILE A 21 8.07 -58.99 10.02
N THR A 22 6.78 -59.14 9.75
CA THR A 22 6.28 -59.09 8.37
C THR A 22 6.38 -57.64 7.92
N ILE A 23 7.45 -57.32 7.19
CA ILE A 23 7.58 -56.03 6.48
C ILE A 23 6.59 -56.08 5.32
N GLY A 24 5.31 -55.82 5.61
CA GLY A 24 4.34 -55.44 4.60
C GLY A 24 4.69 -54.04 4.14
N GLY A 25 5.39 -53.93 3.01
CA GLY A 25 5.70 -52.66 2.39
C GLY A 25 4.41 -51.92 2.07
N LEU A 26 4.11 -50.88 2.85
CA LEU A 26 3.19 -49.83 2.42
C LEU A 26 3.88 -49.13 1.24
N LEU A 27 3.46 -49.46 0.02
CA LEU A 27 3.66 -48.60 -1.14
C LEU A 27 2.84 -47.33 -0.88
N ALA A 28 3.43 -46.40 -0.12
CA ALA A 28 2.99 -45.02 -0.11
C ALA A 28 3.28 -44.49 -1.50
N SER A 29 2.32 -44.62 -2.41
CA SER A 29 2.28 -43.85 -3.63
C SER A 29 2.37 -42.38 -3.22
N SER A 30 3.55 -41.79 -3.43
CA SER A 30 3.76 -40.36 -3.43
C SER A 30 2.95 -39.81 -4.60
N LEU A 31 1.66 -39.56 -4.35
CA LEU A 31 0.87 -38.69 -5.19
C LEU A 31 1.63 -37.36 -5.23
N PRO A 32 2.07 -36.88 -6.41
CA PRO A 32 2.51 -35.50 -6.49
C PRO A 32 1.32 -34.66 -6.07
N THR A 33 1.41 -34.00 -4.91
CA THR A 33 0.49 -32.92 -4.57
C THR A 33 0.60 -31.94 -5.71
N MET A 34 -0.42 -31.93 -6.57
CA MET A 34 -0.53 -30.97 -7.67
C MET A 34 -0.30 -29.60 -7.05
N ALA A 35 0.81 -28.97 -7.42
CA ALA A 35 1.09 -27.60 -7.05
C ALA A 35 -0.15 -26.78 -7.41
N VAL A 36 -0.64 -26.00 -6.45
CA VAL A 36 -1.84 -25.17 -6.52
C VAL A 36 -1.97 -24.51 -7.90
N THR A 37 -2.70 -25.14 -8.82
CA THR A 37 -3.19 -24.52 -10.05
C THR A 37 -4.55 -23.95 -9.73
N ASP A 38 -4.58 -22.99 -8.82
CA ASP A 38 -5.81 -22.34 -8.46
C ASP A 38 -5.80 -20.93 -9.04
N SER A 39 -6.98 -20.53 -9.50
CA SER A 39 -7.29 -19.21 -10.01
C SER A 39 -7.27 -18.19 -8.87
N TYR A 40 -6.21 -18.18 -8.06
CA TYR A 40 -5.82 -17.02 -7.29
C TYR A 40 -5.45 -15.95 -8.30
N GLU A 41 -6.22 -14.86 -8.26
CA GLU A 41 -5.80 -13.53 -8.67
C GLU A 41 -4.46 -13.22 -8.00
N ASN A 42 -3.37 -13.76 -8.56
CA ASN A 42 -2.04 -13.65 -8.00
C ASN A 42 -1.63 -12.17 -8.10
N ASP A 43 -1.60 -11.47 -6.97
CA ASP A 43 -1.34 -10.04 -6.93
C ASP A 43 0.01 -9.67 -7.54
N TYR A 44 1.00 -10.57 -7.50
CA TYR A 44 2.28 -10.37 -8.18
C TYR A 44 2.15 -10.48 -9.69
N ARG A 45 1.34 -11.43 -10.20
CA ARG A 45 1.02 -11.56 -11.63
C ARG A 45 0.30 -10.31 -12.13
N VAL A 46 -0.71 -9.84 -11.40
CA VAL A 46 -1.46 -8.62 -11.74
C VAL A 46 -0.53 -7.40 -11.70
N CYS A 47 0.28 -7.28 -10.64
CA CYS A 47 1.25 -6.21 -10.50
C CYS A 47 2.22 -6.14 -11.68
N ALA A 48 2.87 -7.27 -12.00
CA ALA A 48 3.83 -7.33 -13.08
C ALA A 48 3.18 -7.02 -14.44
N ALA A 49 2.03 -7.65 -14.74
CA ALA A 49 1.31 -7.42 -15.98
C ALA A 49 0.90 -5.94 -16.14
N GLN A 50 0.40 -5.32 -15.07
CA GLN A 50 -0.04 -3.93 -15.10
C GLN A 50 1.14 -2.95 -15.24
N LEU A 51 2.26 -3.18 -14.54
CA LEU A 51 3.47 -2.37 -14.71
C LEU A 51 4.06 -2.49 -16.12
N LEU A 52 4.13 -3.71 -16.68
CA LEU A 52 4.54 -3.94 -18.07
C LEU A 52 3.62 -3.23 -19.05
N SER A 53 2.29 -3.25 -18.82
CA SER A 53 1.30 -2.63 -19.70
C SER A 53 1.43 -1.11 -19.80
N VAL A 54 2.03 -0.46 -18.80
CA VAL A 54 2.30 0.98 -18.82
C VAL A 54 3.75 1.29 -19.21
N GLY A 55 4.52 0.32 -19.69
CA GLY A 55 5.87 0.53 -20.22
C GLY A 55 7.02 0.43 -19.21
N ILE A 56 6.77 -0.04 -17.98
CA ILE A 56 7.86 -0.41 -17.06
C ILE A 56 8.51 -1.69 -17.57
N THR A 57 9.84 -1.75 -17.61
CA THR A 57 10.55 -2.95 -18.08
C THR A 57 10.50 -4.10 -17.06
N ALA A 58 10.73 -5.33 -17.52
CA ALA A 58 10.55 -6.54 -16.70
C ALA A 58 11.37 -6.55 -15.39
N LYS A 59 12.59 -6.03 -15.41
CA LYS A 59 13.47 -5.99 -14.22
C LYS A 59 12.93 -5.05 -13.11
N PRO A 60 12.69 -3.75 -13.34
CA PRO A 60 12.11 -2.90 -12.32
C PRO A 60 10.68 -3.32 -11.93
N ALA A 61 9.88 -3.87 -12.85
CA ALA A 61 8.56 -4.39 -12.51
C ALA A 61 8.65 -5.57 -11.52
N SER A 62 9.45 -6.59 -11.83
CA SER A 62 9.63 -7.76 -10.95
C SER A 62 10.20 -7.38 -9.59
N GLN A 63 11.24 -6.54 -9.55
CA GLN A 63 11.84 -6.07 -8.30
C GLN A 63 10.85 -5.28 -7.44
N SER A 64 10.05 -4.40 -8.06
CA SER A 64 9.10 -3.56 -7.33
C SER A 64 7.90 -4.35 -6.82
N CYS A 65 7.36 -5.26 -7.63
CA CYS A 65 6.25 -6.13 -7.20
C CYS A 65 6.69 -7.08 -6.09
N ALA A 66 7.90 -7.65 -6.16
CA ALA A 66 8.43 -8.54 -5.13
C ALA A 66 8.72 -7.83 -3.80
N ALA A 67 9.07 -6.54 -3.84
CA ALA A 67 9.35 -5.74 -2.65
C ALA A 67 8.11 -5.09 -2.03
N ALA A 68 6.95 -5.14 -2.68
CA ALA A 68 5.74 -4.46 -2.25
C ALA A 68 4.96 -5.27 -1.22
N LEU A 69 4.54 -4.63 -0.13
CA LEU A 69 3.60 -5.23 0.84
C LEU A 69 2.22 -5.48 0.21
N GLN A 70 1.82 -4.63 -0.74
CA GLN A 70 0.55 -4.72 -1.47
C GLN A 70 0.82 -4.56 -2.98
N PRO A 71 1.21 -5.63 -3.70
CA PRO A 71 1.65 -5.54 -5.10
C PRO A 71 0.57 -4.98 -6.03
N ARG A 72 -0.68 -5.40 -5.85
CA ARG A 72 -1.81 -4.91 -6.63
C ARG A 72 -1.99 -3.40 -6.48
N GLU A 73 -2.00 -2.91 -5.24
CA GLU A 73 -2.15 -1.48 -4.94
C GLU A 73 -1.00 -0.65 -5.50
N LEU A 74 0.23 -1.16 -5.44
CA LEU A 74 1.39 -0.53 -6.07
C LEU A 74 1.16 -0.33 -7.58
N SER A 75 0.82 -1.40 -8.31
CA SER A 75 0.64 -1.32 -9.76
C SER A 75 -0.57 -0.47 -10.18
N SER A 76 -1.64 -0.49 -9.37
CA SER A 76 -2.81 0.36 -9.53
C SER A 76 -2.47 1.84 -9.34
N CYS A 77 -1.68 2.18 -8.32
CA CYS A 77 -1.18 3.54 -8.10
C CYS A 77 -0.42 4.07 -9.33
N VAL A 78 0.55 3.31 -9.84
CA VAL A 78 1.34 3.70 -11.02
C VAL A 78 0.46 3.89 -12.25
N ALA A 79 -0.41 2.91 -12.54
CA ALA A 79 -1.28 2.98 -13.69
C ALA A 79 -2.27 4.14 -13.61
N LYS A 80 -2.81 4.44 -12.42
CA LYS A 80 -3.75 5.54 -12.20
C LYS A 80 -3.08 6.90 -12.42
N ILE A 81 -1.86 7.09 -11.89
CA ILE A 81 -1.09 8.31 -12.09
C ILE A 81 -0.74 8.47 -13.58
N HIS A 82 -0.16 7.44 -14.22
CA HIS A 82 0.24 7.51 -15.63
C HIS A 82 -0.94 7.77 -16.59
N LYS A 83 -2.09 7.14 -16.37
CA LYS A 83 -3.25 7.29 -17.26
C LYS A 83 -3.97 8.63 -17.12
N LEU A 84 -3.89 9.27 -15.95
CA LEU A 84 -4.69 10.45 -15.62
C LEU A 84 -3.87 11.73 -15.48
N THR A 85 -2.56 11.65 -15.68
CA THR A 85 -1.62 12.78 -15.59
C THR A 85 -0.56 12.65 -16.69
N GLN A 86 0.35 13.62 -16.80
CA GLN A 86 1.50 13.57 -17.72
C GLN A 86 2.77 13.02 -17.03
N ILE A 87 2.63 12.40 -15.86
CA ILE A 87 3.73 11.81 -15.10
C ILE A 87 4.16 10.48 -15.75
N THR A 88 5.45 10.27 -15.89
CA THR A 88 5.98 9.03 -16.48
C THR A 88 5.69 7.83 -15.57
N PRO A 89 5.52 6.62 -16.14
CA PRO A 89 5.34 5.41 -15.34
C PRO A 89 6.49 5.20 -14.33
N VAL A 90 7.72 5.55 -14.71
CA VAL A 90 8.92 5.34 -13.90
C VAL A 90 8.93 6.26 -12.67
N ASP A 91 8.59 7.54 -12.87
CA ASP A 91 8.49 8.50 -11.76
C ASP A 91 7.34 8.13 -10.82
N ALA A 92 6.19 7.76 -11.38
CA ALA A 92 5.07 7.26 -10.61
C ALA A 92 5.44 6.01 -9.80
N LEU A 93 6.17 5.05 -10.40
CA LEU A 93 6.66 3.86 -9.72
C LEU A 93 7.58 4.19 -8.55
N SER A 94 8.49 5.15 -8.73
CA SER A 94 9.39 5.61 -7.66
C SER A 94 8.59 6.12 -6.46
N SER A 95 7.60 7.00 -6.68
CA SER A 95 6.79 7.57 -5.60
C SER A 95 5.82 6.56 -4.99
N CYS A 96 5.12 5.76 -5.80
CA CYS A 96 4.16 4.75 -5.31
C CYS A 96 4.83 3.69 -4.44
N ARG A 97 6.09 3.33 -4.70
CA ARG A 97 6.86 2.39 -3.87
C ARG A 97 7.21 2.93 -2.49
N GLN A 98 7.34 4.25 -2.36
CA GLN A 98 7.68 4.92 -1.10
C GLN A 98 6.43 5.24 -0.27
N ALA A 99 5.26 5.30 -0.89
CA ALA A 99 4.01 5.58 -0.21
C ALA A 99 3.60 4.44 0.74
N ARG A 100 3.18 4.81 1.96
CA ARG A 100 2.59 3.86 2.91
C ARG A 100 1.26 3.31 2.42
N ILE A 101 0.46 4.15 1.77
CA ILE A 101 -0.84 3.81 1.18
C ILE A 101 -0.82 4.28 -0.28
N PRO A 102 -0.47 3.40 -1.25
CA PRO A 102 -0.33 3.78 -2.65
C PRO A 102 -1.57 4.45 -3.25
N GLN A 103 -2.78 4.03 -2.84
CA GLN A 103 -4.03 4.60 -3.34
C GLN A 103 -4.25 6.06 -2.91
N ASP A 104 -3.85 6.41 -1.69
CA ASP A 104 -3.97 7.78 -1.19
C ASP A 104 -3.01 8.70 -1.92
N LEU A 105 -1.77 8.24 -2.16
CA LEU A 105 -0.82 8.95 -3.01
C LEU A 105 -1.40 9.18 -4.41
N ALA A 106 -1.88 8.13 -5.08
CA ALA A 106 -2.43 8.25 -6.43
C ALA A 106 -3.63 9.20 -6.48
N THR A 107 -4.50 9.15 -5.47
CA THR A 107 -5.65 10.06 -5.35
C THR A 107 -5.20 11.50 -5.16
N CYS A 108 -4.21 11.74 -4.31
CA CYS A 108 -3.61 13.06 -4.12
C CYS A 108 -3.05 13.63 -5.42
N VAL A 109 -2.15 12.87 -6.06
CA VAL A 109 -1.43 13.30 -7.26
C VAL A 109 -2.40 13.59 -8.39
N VAL A 110 -3.35 12.69 -8.66
CA VAL A 110 -4.33 12.87 -9.74
C VAL A 110 -5.25 14.06 -9.50
N SER A 111 -5.72 14.25 -8.26
CA SER A 111 -6.65 15.34 -7.94
C SER A 111 -5.99 16.70 -8.14
N ILE A 112 -4.76 16.83 -7.63
CA ILE A 112 -3.96 18.05 -7.77
C ILE A 112 -3.56 18.27 -9.24
N SER A 113 -3.06 17.23 -9.93
CA SER A 113 -2.64 17.31 -11.34
C SER A 113 -3.76 17.79 -12.26
N LYS A 114 -4.99 17.29 -12.04
CA LYS A 114 -6.18 17.71 -12.79
C LYS A 114 -6.56 19.17 -12.50
N SER A 115 -6.34 19.67 -11.29
CA SER A 115 -6.71 21.02 -10.90
C SER A 115 -5.92 22.12 -11.60
N TYR A 116 -4.75 21.80 -12.15
CA TYR A 116 -3.89 22.77 -12.83
C TYR A 116 -3.40 22.28 -14.20
N GLN A 117 -4.03 21.26 -14.77
CA GLN A 117 -3.71 20.69 -16.08
C GLN A 117 -2.27 20.13 -16.21
N GLY A 118 -1.70 19.61 -15.12
CA GLY A 118 -0.37 18.98 -15.12
C GLY A 118 0.83 19.92 -14.91
N SER A 119 0.64 21.23 -14.72
CA SER A 119 1.71 22.15 -14.29
C SER A 119 2.25 21.75 -12.91
N GLU A 120 3.56 21.53 -12.73
CA GLU A 120 4.15 21.11 -11.43
C GLU A 120 3.92 19.64 -11.01
N ASN A 121 3.80 18.72 -11.98
CA ASN A 121 3.71 17.28 -11.73
C ASN A 121 4.80 16.73 -10.77
N SER A 122 6.05 17.16 -10.95
CA SER A 122 7.19 16.73 -10.11
C SER A 122 7.05 17.23 -8.67
N ALA A 123 6.68 18.51 -8.49
CA ALA A 123 6.45 19.07 -7.17
C ALA A 123 5.28 18.38 -6.48
N THR A 124 4.24 18.03 -7.23
CA THR A 124 3.05 17.36 -6.69
C THR A 124 3.33 15.94 -6.24
N LEU A 125 4.10 15.15 -7.00
CA LEU A 125 4.57 13.84 -6.55
C LEU A 125 5.32 13.95 -5.23
N THR A 126 6.22 14.92 -5.15
CA THR A 126 7.05 15.17 -3.96
C THR A 126 6.19 15.56 -2.77
N SER A 127 5.29 16.54 -2.92
CA SER A 127 4.43 17.02 -1.82
C SER A 127 3.41 15.97 -1.38
N CYS A 128 2.77 15.26 -2.31
CA CYS A 128 1.87 14.16 -1.98
C CYS A 128 2.60 13.01 -1.26
N GLY A 129 3.85 12.70 -1.66
CA GLY A 129 4.66 11.66 -1.02
C GLY A 129 5.16 12.05 0.37
N ARG A 130 5.35 13.35 0.63
CA ARG A 130 5.75 13.86 1.95
C ARG A 130 4.58 14.04 2.92
N SER A 131 3.37 14.24 2.41
CA SER A 131 2.19 14.44 3.27
C SER A 131 1.83 13.17 4.05
N LEU A 132 1.53 13.34 5.33
CA LEU A 132 1.02 12.27 6.19
C LEU A 132 -0.46 11.93 5.87
N LEU A 133 -1.20 12.87 5.29
CA LEU A 133 -2.59 12.70 4.86
C LEU A 133 -2.77 13.19 3.42
N PRO A 134 -2.32 12.41 2.41
CA PRO A 134 -2.31 12.85 1.01
C PRO A 134 -3.67 13.34 0.50
N VAL A 135 -4.76 12.68 0.89
CA VAL A 135 -6.12 13.05 0.46
C VAL A 135 -6.54 14.41 1.04
N THR A 136 -6.29 14.66 2.33
CA THR A 136 -6.60 15.95 2.97
C THR A 136 -5.75 17.07 2.38
N PHE A 137 -4.46 16.80 2.13
CA PHE A 137 -3.57 17.73 1.46
C PHE A 137 -4.09 18.12 0.06
N ALA A 138 -4.52 17.15 -0.75
CA ALA A 138 -5.12 17.42 -2.05
C ALA A 138 -6.41 18.23 -1.96
N ASN A 139 -7.28 17.93 -0.99
CA ASN A 139 -8.49 18.72 -0.75
C ASN A 139 -8.18 20.18 -0.41
N CYS A 140 -7.15 20.43 0.39
CA CYS A 140 -6.67 21.79 0.67
C CYS A 140 -6.22 22.49 -0.61
N VAL A 141 -5.34 21.86 -1.39
CA VAL A 141 -4.77 22.48 -2.61
C VAL A 141 -5.85 22.77 -3.65
N VAL A 142 -6.70 21.78 -3.94
CA VAL A 142 -7.77 21.92 -4.95
C VAL A 142 -8.85 22.87 -4.46
N GLY A 143 -9.23 22.80 -3.18
CA GLY A 143 -10.25 23.67 -2.59
C GLY A 143 -9.81 25.13 -2.57
N LEU A 144 -8.61 25.42 -2.07
CA LEU A 144 -8.11 26.79 -1.93
C LEU A 144 -7.98 27.48 -3.29
N ARG A 145 -7.54 26.76 -4.32
CA ARG A 145 -7.39 27.29 -5.68
C ARG A 145 -8.69 27.56 -6.41
N ARG A 146 -9.81 26.95 -5.99
CA ARG A 146 -11.12 27.23 -6.61
C ARG A 146 -11.63 28.61 -6.25
N GLU A 147 -11.25 29.11 -5.08
CA GLU A 147 -11.73 30.40 -4.56
C GLU A 147 -10.67 31.50 -4.63
N ILE A 148 -9.38 31.14 -4.62
CA ILE A 148 -8.25 32.07 -4.61
C ILE A 148 -7.32 31.76 -5.78
N ASP A 149 -6.95 32.80 -6.54
CA ASP A 149 -5.96 32.68 -7.62
C ASP A 149 -4.54 32.53 -7.05
N LEU A 150 -4.24 31.34 -6.56
CA LEU A 150 -2.90 30.93 -6.16
C LEU A 150 -2.21 30.23 -7.32
N SER A 151 -0.91 30.48 -7.49
CA SER A 151 -0.07 29.64 -8.33
C SER A 151 -0.02 28.20 -7.77
N PRO A 152 0.21 27.17 -8.62
CA PRO A 152 0.33 25.79 -8.15
C PRO A 152 1.32 25.62 -7.01
N THR A 153 2.51 26.24 -7.11
CA THR A 153 3.56 26.18 -6.10
C THR A 153 3.15 26.83 -4.79
N GLN A 154 2.47 27.99 -4.82
CA GLN A 154 1.96 28.64 -3.61
C GLN A 154 0.93 27.76 -2.91
N ALA A 155 -0.02 27.19 -3.65
CA ALA A 155 -1.04 26.33 -3.05
C ALA A 155 -0.43 25.07 -2.41
N LEU A 156 0.53 24.42 -3.08
CA LEU A 156 1.25 23.26 -2.52
C LEU A 156 1.97 23.62 -1.22
N ASN A 157 2.67 24.75 -1.18
CA ASN A 157 3.41 25.20 0.01
C ASN A 157 2.47 25.60 1.15
N THR A 158 1.41 26.37 0.87
CA THR A 158 0.44 26.76 1.90
C THR A 158 -0.24 25.56 2.55
N CYS A 159 -0.55 24.51 1.78
CA CYS A 159 -1.26 23.35 2.28
C CYS A 159 -0.36 22.32 2.97
N ILE A 160 0.94 22.25 2.65
CA ILE A 160 1.83 21.26 3.28
C ILE A 160 2.10 21.67 4.74
N ASP A 161 2.30 22.96 5.00
CA ASP A 161 2.50 23.52 6.34
C ASP A 161 1.30 23.22 7.27
N ALA A 162 0.08 23.31 6.73
CA ALA A 162 -1.13 22.98 7.47
C ALA A 162 -1.22 21.47 7.82
N SER A 163 -0.73 20.60 6.93
CA SER A 163 -0.75 19.15 7.16
C SER A 163 0.25 18.72 8.25
N GLU A 164 1.40 19.41 8.37
CA GLU A 164 2.37 19.19 9.43
C GLU A 164 1.86 19.67 10.80
N GLY A 165 1.14 20.80 10.85
CA GLY A 165 0.54 21.33 12.09
C GLY A 165 -0.62 20.52 12.66
N SER A 166 -1.27 19.67 11.84
CA SER A 166 -2.45 18.88 12.26
C SER A 166 -2.13 17.65 13.12
N SER A 167 -0.85 17.32 13.31
CA SER A 167 -0.41 16.20 14.17
C SER A 167 -0.23 16.58 15.65
N GLY A 168 -0.54 17.83 16.03
CA GLY A 168 -0.42 18.32 17.40
C GLY A 168 -1.77 18.55 18.06
N PHE A 169 -2.06 17.79 19.11
CA PHE A 169 -2.96 18.26 20.16
C PHE A 169 -2.53 19.67 20.59
N GLY A 170 -3.39 20.67 20.36
CA GLY A 170 -3.26 22.02 20.91
C GLY A 170 -2.18 22.91 20.29
N ALA A 171 -2.51 23.59 19.20
CA ALA A 171 -1.96 24.92 18.95
C ALA A 171 -3.14 25.90 18.88
N VAL A 172 -3.41 26.55 20.00
CA VAL A 172 -4.19 27.78 20.00
C VAL A 172 -3.42 28.76 19.12
N SER A 173 -4.06 29.22 18.04
CA SER A 173 -3.48 30.26 17.19
C SER A 173 -3.60 31.60 17.92
N THR A 174 -2.67 31.90 18.83
CA THR A 174 -2.42 33.28 19.26
C THR A 174 -1.65 34.01 18.18
N LYS A 175 -2.34 34.37 17.10
CA LYS A 175 -1.86 35.45 16.23
C LYS A 175 -2.00 36.75 17.06
N PRO A 176 -0.92 37.49 17.35
CA PRO A 176 -1.06 38.79 17.97
C PRO A 176 -1.81 39.68 16.99
N LEU A 177 -2.91 40.28 17.45
CA LEU A 177 -3.54 41.39 16.76
C LEU A 177 -2.49 42.50 16.72
N GLY A 178 -1.94 42.78 15.53
CA GLY A 178 -1.08 43.93 15.30
C GLY A 178 -1.86 45.19 15.62
N SER A 179 -1.42 45.89 16.67
CA SER A 179 -1.90 47.22 17.03
C SER A 179 -1.62 48.17 15.87
N ASN A 180 -2.68 48.67 15.25
CA ASN A 180 -2.62 49.80 14.34
C ASN A 180 -2.69 51.06 15.21
N SER A 181 -1.54 51.67 15.50
CA SER A 181 -1.47 53.06 15.92
C SER A 181 -0.96 53.86 14.74
N GLN A 182 -1.91 54.49 14.03
CA GLN A 182 -1.61 55.57 13.10
C GLN A 182 -1.11 56.78 13.90
N GLN A 183 -0.04 57.37 13.41
CA GLN A 183 0.40 58.72 13.69
C GLN A 183 0.05 59.59 12.49
#